data_AF-F2Q3D6-F1
#
_entry.id   AF-F2Q3D6-F1
#
_cell.length_a   1.000
_cell.length_b   1.000
_cell.length_c   1.000
_cell.angle_alpha   90.00
_cell.angle_beta   90.00
_cell.angle_gamma   90.00
#
_symmetry.space_group_name_H-M   'P 1'
#
loop_
_entity.id
_entity.type
_entity.pdbx_description
1 polymer ?
#
loop_
_entity_poly.entity_id
_entity_poly.type
_entity_poly.pdbx_seq_one_letter_code
_entity_poly.pdbx_strand_id
1 'polypeptide(L)'
;MRSSVRCVSTALLWGAGWAYAAINLNGSQAVLPLSEHDPSPIGDPTTYYPDQHDCPLPCVDYANIHSWIPYLSVDRLHRCQEPLLMQLSVTQPLDDPESTILLRTCTSSSNISHAFAAKQIDNPKKSKELYQIRLDTATACVTTGIEVQDKLKLAIGSNNERNSIYTTRLLAGMEKFFSAKDNCDENFLFAYYQGTVAGLYIGPGLGKPTAKSALSALSSHLRTRGAVSNTVVQLCGDGRKSDRVFGISIDTTGDLTAVQKTVSEWSKGCRCYRSHWRSSI
;
A
#
# COMPACT_ATOMS: atom_id res chain seq x y z
N MET A 1 15.22 99.03 17.28
CA MET A 1 15.68 97.76 17.86
C MET A 1 14.85 96.62 17.26
N ARG A 2 15.49 95.71 16.54
CA ARG A 2 14.90 94.45 16.07
C ARG A 2 14.60 93.54 17.26
N SER A 3 13.46 92.86 17.25
CA SER A 3 13.44 91.45 17.65
C SER A 3 12.27 90.75 16.95
N SER A 4 12.64 89.79 16.13
CA SER A 4 11.76 88.90 15.38
C SER A 4 11.53 87.66 16.24
N VAL A 5 10.29 87.42 16.67
CA VAL A 5 9.89 86.12 17.23
C VAL A 5 9.28 85.31 16.08
N ARG A 6 9.98 84.24 15.68
CA ARG A 6 9.48 83.27 14.68
C ARG A 6 8.51 82.32 15.38
N CYS A 7 7.25 82.34 14.97
CA CYS A 7 6.28 81.30 15.32
C CYS A 7 6.27 80.24 14.22
N VAL A 8 6.50 78.98 14.58
CA VAL A 8 6.50 77.84 13.67
C VAL A 8 5.06 77.36 13.51
N SER A 9 4.49 77.53 12.32
CA SER A 9 3.17 76.99 11.97
C SER A 9 3.35 75.61 11.34
N THR A 10 3.09 74.54 12.10
CA THR A 10 2.97 73.18 11.56
C THR A 10 1.62 73.04 10.83
N ALA A 11 1.65 72.95 9.51
CA ALA A 11 0.47 72.61 8.71
C ALA A 11 0.27 71.09 8.69
N LEU A 12 -0.78 70.61 9.35
CA LEU A 12 -1.26 69.23 9.25
C LEU A 12 -2.06 69.09 7.94
N LEU A 13 -1.43 68.48 6.92
CA LEU A 13 -2.11 68.07 5.70
C LEU A 13 -2.92 66.79 5.97
N TRP A 14 -4.23 66.92 6.09
CA TRP A 14 -5.14 65.77 6.12
C TRP A 14 -5.31 65.27 4.68
N GLY A 15 -4.64 64.17 4.34
CA GLY A 15 -4.88 63.44 3.10
C GLY A 15 -6.21 62.71 3.19
N ALA A 16 -7.23 63.16 2.44
CA ALA A 16 -8.47 62.42 2.28
C ALA A 16 -8.22 61.23 1.33
N GLY A 17 -8.00 60.04 1.90
CA GLY A 17 -7.98 58.78 1.16
C GLY A 17 -9.40 58.37 0.81
N TRP A 18 -9.67 58.13 -0.48
CA TRP A 18 -10.94 57.58 -0.92
C TRP A 18 -10.91 56.07 -0.66
N ALA A 19 -11.84 55.59 0.17
CA ALA A 19 -12.07 54.16 0.35
C ALA A 19 -13.28 53.74 -0.50
N TYR A 20 -13.10 52.74 -1.35
CA TYR A 20 -14.19 52.12 -2.10
C TYR A 20 -14.57 50.82 -1.40
N ALA A 21 -15.87 50.62 -1.17
CA ALA A 21 -16.42 49.37 -0.67
C ALA A 21 -17.31 48.74 -1.73
N ALA A 22 -17.15 47.44 -1.97
CA ALA A 22 -18.06 46.66 -2.80
C ALA A 22 -19.00 45.88 -1.88
N ILE A 23 -20.30 45.95 -2.11
CA ILE A 23 -21.34 45.23 -1.37
C ILE A 23 -22.23 44.54 -2.40
N ASN A 24 -22.41 43.22 -2.31
CA ASN A 24 -23.40 42.53 -3.13
C ASN A 24 -24.79 42.72 -2.52
N LEU A 25 -25.76 43.18 -3.31
CA LEU A 25 -27.14 43.48 -2.87
C LEU A 25 -27.94 42.24 -2.41
N ASN A 26 -27.41 41.03 -2.64
CA ASN A 26 -28.02 39.76 -2.23
C ASN A 26 -27.51 39.24 -0.88
N GLY A 27 -26.68 40.01 -0.16
CA GLY A 27 -26.14 39.63 1.15
C GLY A 27 -24.94 38.66 1.11
N SER A 28 -24.48 38.28 -0.08
CA SER A 28 -23.23 37.50 -0.21
C SER A 28 -22.00 38.38 0.00
N GLN A 29 -20.91 37.79 0.48
CA GLN A 29 -19.63 38.50 0.62
C GLN A 29 -19.15 38.96 -0.77
N ALA A 30 -18.82 40.24 -0.90
CA ALA A 30 -18.16 40.75 -2.10
C ALA A 30 -16.71 40.24 -2.12
N VAL A 31 -16.45 39.23 -2.95
CA VAL A 31 -15.11 38.72 -3.22
C VAL A 31 -14.62 39.33 -4.52
N LEU A 32 -13.34 39.72 -4.57
CA LEU A 32 -12.72 40.16 -5.83
C LEU A 32 -12.82 39.02 -6.86
N PRO A 33 -13.07 39.33 -8.15
CA PRO A 33 -12.99 38.32 -9.19
C PRO A 33 -11.59 37.71 -9.20
N LEU A 34 -11.52 36.38 -9.31
CA LEU A 34 -10.27 35.63 -9.37
C LEU A 34 -9.39 36.18 -10.51
N SER A 35 -8.17 36.56 -10.18
CA SER A 35 -7.11 36.91 -11.13
C SER A 35 -6.43 35.64 -11.66
N GLU A 36 -5.73 35.72 -12.79
CA GLU A 36 -4.94 34.58 -13.33
C GLU A 36 -3.90 34.03 -12.35
N HIS A 37 -3.54 34.81 -11.33
CA HIS A 37 -2.55 34.44 -10.31
C HIS A 37 -3.18 33.87 -9.04
N ASP A 38 -4.52 33.87 -8.93
CA ASP A 38 -5.20 33.24 -7.82
C ASP A 38 -5.21 31.72 -8.03
N PRO A 39 -4.77 30.93 -7.04
CA PRO A 39 -4.79 29.49 -7.15
C PRO A 39 -6.23 29.04 -7.38
N SER A 40 -6.44 28.28 -8.46
CA SER A 40 -7.75 27.76 -8.80
C SER A 40 -8.31 26.99 -7.59
N PRO A 41 -9.57 27.23 -7.16
CA PRO A 41 -10.20 26.44 -6.11
C PRO A 41 -10.41 24.98 -6.56
N ILE A 42 -10.29 24.72 -7.86
CA ILE A 42 -10.14 23.40 -8.44
C ILE A 42 -8.68 23.00 -8.22
N GLY A 43 -8.45 22.06 -7.31
CA GLY A 43 -7.10 21.56 -7.02
C GLY A 43 -6.37 21.19 -8.30
N ASP A 44 -5.03 21.32 -8.27
CA ASP A 44 -4.14 21.06 -9.40
C ASP A 44 -4.64 19.84 -10.21
N PRO A 45 -4.99 20.02 -11.51
CA PRO A 45 -5.59 18.97 -12.34
C PRO A 45 -4.67 17.76 -12.52
N THR A 46 -3.39 17.88 -12.14
CA THR A 46 -2.42 16.77 -12.14
C THR A 46 -2.37 16.02 -10.82
N THR A 47 -3.05 16.50 -9.77
CA THR A 47 -3.12 15.83 -8.48
C THR A 47 -4.14 14.70 -8.51
N TYR A 48 -3.66 13.48 -8.24
CA TYR A 48 -4.52 12.31 -8.08
C TYR A 48 -5.24 12.38 -6.73
N TYR A 49 -6.57 12.43 -6.76
CA TYR A 49 -7.42 12.36 -5.57
C TYR A 49 -8.00 10.95 -5.43
N PRO A 50 -7.57 10.16 -4.42
CA PRO A 50 -8.01 8.78 -4.27
C PRO A 50 -9.53 8.66 -4.23
N ASP A 51 -10.22 9.62 -3.61
CA ASP A 51 -11.67 9.61 -3.45
C ASP A 51 -12.46 9.67 -4.76
N GLN A 52 -11.88 10.26 -5.80
CA GLN A 52 -12.48 10.45 -7.12
C GLN A 52 -12.28 9.25 -8.05
N HIS A 53 -11.54 8.22 -7.62
CA HIS A 53 -11.25 7.04 -8.43
C HIS A 53 -11.63 5.74 -7.70
N ASP A 54 -12.12 4.76 -8.44
CA ASP A 54 -12.46 3.45 -7.89
C ASP A 54 -11.22 2.61 -7.59
N CYS A 55 -10.19 2.73 -8.42
CA CYS A 55 -8.93 2.02 -8.28
C CYS A 55 -7.77 2.99 -7.99
N PRO A 56 -6.78 2.57 -7.18
CA PRO A 56 -5.54 3.30 -6.99
C PRO A 56 -4.72 3.30 -8.29
N LEU A 57 -3.77 4.23 -8.37
CA LEU A 57 -2.81 4.25 -9.48
C LEU A 57 -2.07 2.90 -9.61
N PRO A 58 -1.64 2.54 -10.83
CA PRO A 58 -0.94 1.29 -11.08
C PRO A 58 0.41 1.24 -10.33
N CYS A 59 0.86 0.04 -9.99
CA CYS A 59 2.16 -0.19 -9.37
C CYS A 59 3.28 0.12 -10.38
N VAL A 60 3.78 1.35 -10.39
CA VAL A 60 4.90 1.79 -11.26
C VAL A 60 6.24 1.28 -10.72
N ASP A 61 6.49 1.49 -9.43
CA ASP A 61 7.63 0.92 -8.71
C ASP A 61 7.12 0.01 -7.60
N TYR A 62 7.25 -1.30 -7.81
CA TYR A 62 6.85 -2.31 -6.83
C TYR A 62 7.67 -2.22 -5.53
N ALA A 63 8.84 -1.59 -5.57
CA ALA A 63 9.70 -1.41 -4.41
C ALA A 63 9.58 -0.05 -3.72
N ASN A 64 8.77 0.85 -4.26
CA ASN A 64 8.46 2.13 -3.62
C ASN A 64 7.05 2.12 -3.03
N ILE A 65 6.86 1.39 -1.93
CA ILE A 65 5.55 1.33 -1.24
C ILE A 65 5.09 2.74 -0.81
N HIS A 66 6.01 3.67 -0.56
CA HIS A 66 5.67 5.06 -0.22
C HIS A 66 5.01 5.82 -1.37
N SER A 67 5.15 5.36 -2.62
CA SER A 67 4.45 5.94 -3.75
C SER A 67 3.05 5.36 -3.97
N TRP A 68 2.65 4.37 -3.18
CA TRP A 68 1.34 3.72 -3.31
C TRP A 68 0.26 4.56 -2.63
N ILE A 69 -0.97 4.45 -3.14
CA ILE A 69 -2.11 5.26 -2.74
C ILE A 69 -2.62 4.83 -1.36
N PRO A 70 -2.68 5.74 -0.37
CA PRO A 70 -3.19 5.41 0.96
C PRO A 70 -4.71 5.34 0.97
N TYR A 71 -5.25 4.24 1.47
CA TYR A 71 -6.65 4.06 1.84
C TYR A 71 -6.76 4.01 3.36
N LEU A 72 -7.76 4.68 3.90
CA LEU A 72 -8.03 4.77 5.34
C LEU A 72 -9.21 3.89 5.78
N SER A 73 -9.75 3.07 4.87
CA SER A 73 -10.82 2.11 5.14
C SER A 73 -10.65 0.89 4.25
N VAL A 74 -10.96 -0.28 4.81
CA VAL A 74 -11.00 -1.57 4.08
C VAL A 74 -12.11 -1.58 3.04
N ASP A 75 -13.24 -0.92 3.31
CA ASP A 75 -14.40 -0.86 2.39
C ASP A 75 -14.02 -0.23 1.04
N ARG A 76 -12.98 0.61 1.02
CA ARG A 76 -12.46 1.23 -0.20
C ARG A 76 -12.00 0.20 -1.22
N LEU A 77 -11.51 -0.97 -0.77
CA LEU A 77 -11.04 -2.04 -1.64
C LEU A 77 -12.17 -2.57 -2.55
N HIS A 78 -13.41 -2.58 -2.07
CA HIS A 78 -14.56 -3.14 -2.79
C HIS A 78 -14.96 -2.32 -4.03
N ARG A 79 -14.56 -1.05 -4.10
CA ARG A 79 -14.83 -0.19 -5.26
C ARG A 79 -14.02 -0.62 -6.48
N CYS A 80 -12.79 -1.06 -6.26
CA CYS A 80 -11.90 -1.39 -7.36
C CYS A 80 -12.20 -2.77 -7.97
N GLN A 81 -12.38 -2.80 -9.28
CA GLN A 81 -12.63 -4.01 -10.08
C GLN A 81 -11.34 -4.58 -10.68
N GLU A 82 -10.18 -4.22 -10.13
CA GLU A 82 -8.85 -4.63 -10.59
C GLU A 82 -8.03 -5.25 -9.44
N PRO A 83 -7.01 -6.09 -9.73
CA PRO A 83 -6.18 -6.67 -8.69
C PRO A 83 -5.34 -5.61 -7.97
N LEU A 84 -5.48 -5.54 -6.65
CA LEU A 84 -4.75 -4.63 -5.78
C LEU A 84 -3.62 -5.36 -5.08
N LEU A 85 -2.46 -4.72 -5.00
CA LEU A 85 -1.46 -5.01 -3.99
C LEU A 85 -1.61 -4.00 -2.86
N MET A 86 -1.38 -4.47 -1.64
CA MET A 86 -1.48 -3.61 -0.47
C MET A 86 -0.48 -3.96 0.61
N GLN A 87 0.06 -2.91 1.22
CA GLN A 87 0.86 -2.97 2.43
C GLN A 87 0.06 -2.34 3.56
N LEU A 88 -0.05 -3.05 4.67
CA LEU A 88 -0.67 -2.59 5.91
C LEU A 88 0.14 -3.13 7.09
N SER A 89 -0.06 -2.54 8.26
CA SER A 89 0.57 -3.03 9.48
C SER A 89 0.06 -4.42 9.85
N VAL A 90 0.96 -5.32 10.24
CA VAL A 90 0.60 -6.63 10.81
C VAL A 90 0.47 -6.59 12.34
N THR A 91 0.85 -5.46 12.96
CA THR A 91 0.82 -5.24 14.41
C THR A 91 -0.36 -4.39 14.88
N GLN A 92 -1.05 -3.72 13.94
CA GLN A 92 -2.29 -2.97 14.21
C GLN A 92 -3.47 -3.78 13.67
N PRO A 93 -4.27 -4.43 14.54
CA PRO A 93 -5.40 -5.25 14.12
C PRO A 93 -6.46 -4.42 13.37
N LEU A 94 -7.00 -4.95 12.29
CA LEU A 94 -8.08 -4.27 11.53
C LEU A 94 -9.44 -4.30 12.24
N ASP A 95 -9.63 -5.20 13.20
CA ASP A 95 -10.86 -5.34 13.99
C ASP A 95 -10.83 -4.61 15.33
N ASP A 96 -9.74 -3.90 15.63
CA ASP A 96 -9.63 -3.05 16.80
C ASP A 96 -10.11 -1.63 16.46
N PRO A 97 -11.19 -1.12 17.09
CA PRO A 97 -11.72 0.22 16.80
C PRO A 97 -10.74 1.34 17.15
N GLU A 98 -9.74 1.09 18.00
CA GLU A 98 -8.71 2.07 18.35
C GLU A 98 -7.54 2.09 17.35
N SER A 99 -7.48 1.10 16.44
CA SER A 99 -6.41 1.02 15.46
C SER A 99 -6.64 1.97 14.29
N THR A 100 -5.61 2.74 13.93
CA THR A 100 -5.64 3.58 12.72
C THR A 100 -5.45 2.73 11.48
N ILE A 101 -6.48 2.63 10.65
CA ILE A 101 -6.43 1.90 9.39
C ILE A 101 -5.63 2.71 8.36
N LEU A 102 -4.54 2.13 7.85
CA LEU A 102 -3.77 2.65 6.73
C LEU A 102 -3.34 1.49 5.82
N LEU A 103 -3.91 1.46 4.62
CA LEU A 103 -3.51 0.53 3.56
C LEU A 103 -2.82 1.34 2.46
N ARG A 104 -1.55 1.07 2.19
CA ARG A 104 -0.89 1.59 0.99
C ARG A 104 -1.20 0.65 -0.16
N THR A 105 -1.83 1.13 -1.21
CA THR A 105 -2.42 0.30 -2.27
C THR A 105 -1.97 0.74 -3.67
N CYS A 106 -1.79 -0.21 -4.57
CA CYS A 106 -1.61 0.06 -5.99
C CYS A 106 -2.26 -1.03 -6.84
N THR A 107 -2.61 -0.69 -8.07
CA THR A 107 -3.21 -1.65 -9.00
C THR A 107 -2.13 -2.44 -9.71
N SER A 108 -2.19 -3.77 -9.63
CA SER A 108 -1.20 -4.67 -10.26
C SER A 108 -1.47 -4.90 -11.77
N SER A 109 -2.62 -4.47 -12.27
CA SER A 109 -2.95 -4.52 -13.69
C SER A 109 -2.12 -3.50 -14.49
N SER A 110 -1.97 -3.74 -15.78
CA SER A 110 -1.14 -2.94 -16.68
C SER A 110 -1.95 -1.93 -17.51
N ASN A 111 -3.07 -1.41 -17.01
CA ASN A 111 -3.81 -0.38 -17.76
C ASN A 111 -3.01 0.94 -17.78
N ILE A 112 -2.38 1.17 -18.94
CA ILE A 112 -1.40 2.24 -19.20
C ILE A 112 -2.03 3.63 -19.09
N SER A 113 -3.35 3.73 -19.25
CA SER A 113 -4.11 4.99 -19.19
C SER A 113 -3.96 5.73 -17.85
N HIS A 114 -3.71 5.03 -16.75
CA HIS A 114 -3.55 5.64 -15.42
C HIS A 114 -2.08 5.86 -15.01
N ALA A 115 -1.11 5.34 -15.76
CA ALA A 115 0.31 5.46 -15.41
C ALA A 115 0.82 6.92 -15.50
N PHE A 116 0.21 7.74 -16.36
CA PHE A 116 0.58 9.14 -16.57
C PHE A 116 0.16 10.07 -15.42
N ALA A 117 -0.78 9.66 -14.57
CA ALA A 117 -1.23 10.42 -13.41
C ALA A 117 -0.37 10.18 -12.16
N ALA A 118 0.51 9.17 -12.18
CA ALA A 118 1.39 8.88 -11.06
C ALA A 118 2.58 9.84 -11.05
N LYS A 119 2.54 10.84 -10.16
CA LYS A 119 3.73 11.63 -9.84
C LYS A 119 4.84 10.67 -9.38
N GLN A 120 5.98 10.71 -10.04
CA GLN A 120 7.12 9.90 -9.65
C GLN A 120 7.63 10.40 -8.30
N ILE A 121 7.35 9.63 -7.25
CA ILE A 121 7.94 9.81 -5.93
C ILE A 121 9.27 9.06 -5.96
N ASP A 122 10.35 9.75 -5.59
CA ASP A 122 11.67 9.14 -5.52
C ASP A 122 11.65 7.94 -4.57
N ASN A 123 12.26 6.84 -5.00
CA ASN A 123 12.35 5.64 -4.17
C ASN A 123 13.50 5.81 -3.18
N PRO A 124 13.22 5.90 -1.85
CA PRO A 124 14.28 6.09 -0.86
C PRO A 124 15.32 4.96 -0.87
N LYS A 125 14.92 3.74 -1.28
CA LYS A 125 15.80 2.56 -1.39
C LYS A 125 16.84 2.70 -2.51
N LYS A 126 16.65 3.63 -3.46
CA LYS A 126 17.57 3.91 -4.58
C LYS A 126 18.46 5.13 -4.35
N SER A 127 18.26 5.88 -3.27
CA SER A 127 19.06 7.07 -3.01
C SER A 127 20.52 6.70 -2.74
N LYS A 128 21.46 7.40 -3.38
CA LYS A 128 22.90 7.14 -3.26
C LYS A 128 23.43 7.42 -1.86
N GLU A 129 22.79 8.35 -1.14
CA GLU A 129 23.14 8.76 0.22
C GLU A 129 22.72 7.73 1.28
N LEU A 130 21.64 6.96 1.03
CA LEU A 130 21.20 5.85 1.91
C LEU A 130 21.73 4.48 1.46
N TYR A 131 22.36 4.41 0.28
CA TYR A 131 22.75 3.16 -0.39
C TYR A 131 23.81 2.34 0.38
N GLN A 132 24.62 3.01 1.20
CA GLN A 132 25.65 2.38 2.02
C GLN A 132 25.14 1.72 3.31
N ILE A 133 23.84 1.78 3.59
CA ILE A 133 23.28 1.28 4.86
C ILE A 133 22.19 0.19 4.66
N ARG A 134 21.72 -0.12 3.43
CA ARG A 134 20.49 -0.94 3.29
C ARG A 134 20.57 -2.22 2.45
N LEU A 135 21.29 -2.28 1.33
CA LEU A 135 21.33 -3.53 0.54
C LEU A 135 22.25 -4.59 1.18
N ASP A 136 23.30 -4.15 1.83
CA ASP A 136 24.27 -4.92 2.60
C ASP A 136 23.81 -5.27 4.03
N THR A 137 22.70 -4.67 4.50
CA THR A 137 22.16 -4.92 5.86
C THR A 137 20.89 -5.77 5.84
N ALA A 138 20.09 -5.72 4.77
CA ALA A 138 18.92 -6.58 4.65
C ALA A 138 19.36 -8.03 4.43
N THR A 139 19.21 -8.88 5.47
CA THR A 139 19.64 -10.29 5.46
C THR A 139 19.17 -11.02 4.20
N ALA A 140 17.93 -10.82 3.74
CA ALA A 140 17.41 -11.48 2.55
C ALA A 140 18.07 -11.04 1.22
N CYS A 141 18.76 -9.89 1.17
CA CYS A 141 19.53 -9.40 0.02
C CYS A 141 20.98 -9.92 0.01
N VAL A 142 21.51 -10.24 1.19
CA VAL A 142 22.93 -10.63 1.40
C VAL A 142 23.09 -12.13 1.63
N THR A 143 22.02 -12.83 2.02
CA THR A 143 22.11 -14.24 2.37
C THR A 143 22.39 -15.09 1.14
N THR A 144 23.64 -15.57 1.05
CA THR A 144 24.00 -16.72 0.23
C THR A 144 23.43 -17.97 0.90
N GLY A 145 22.23 -18.37 0.49
CA GLY A 145 21.61 -19.63 0.91
C GLY A 145 21.95 -20.78 -0.03
N ILE A 146 21.81 -22.01 0.46
CA ILE A 146 21.78 -23.21 -0.39
C ILE A 146 20.33 -23.45 -0.76
N GLU A 147 20.05 -23.56 -2.06
CA GLU A 147 18.72 -23.96 -2.52
C GLU A 147 18.45 -25.40 -2.07
N VAL A 148 17.39 -25.56 -1.29
CA VAL A 148 16.93 -26.87 -0.80
C VAL A 148 15.50 -27.08 -1.26
N GLN A 149 15.19 -28.32 -1.64
CA GLN A 149 13.83 -28.73 -1.93
C GLN A 149 13.16 -29.14 -0.61
N ASP A 150 12.13 -28.41 -0.20
CA ASP A 150 11.30 -28.75 0.96
C ASP A 150 9.81 -28.70 0.56
N LYS A 151 8.97 -29.41 1.30
CA LYS A 151 7.53 -29.50 1.03
C LYS A 151 6.77 -28.46 1.85
N LEU A 152 5.88 -27.72 1.20
CA LEU A 152 4.97 -26.80 1.87
C LEU A 152 3.73 -27.55 2.34
N LYS A 153 3.30 -27.31 3.58
CA LYS A 153 2.07 -27.89 4.14
C LYS A 153 0.88 -27.12 3.57
N LEU A 154 -0.10 -27.83 3.00
CA LEU A 154 -1.28 -27.25 2.35
C LEU A 154 -2.56 -27.63 3.12
N ALA A 155 -3.26 -26.61 3.60
CA ALA A 155 -4.58 -26.70 4.20
C ALA A 155 -5.60 -26.01 3.31
N ILE A 156 -6.72 -26.70 3.07
CA ILE A 156 -7.77 -26.31 2.14
C ILE A 156 -9.10 -26.42 2.90
N GLY A 157 -9.90 -25.35 2.88
CA GLY A 157 -11.25 -25.27 3.44
C GLY A 157 -12.27 -26.11 2.66
N SER A 158 -13.54 -26.11 3.09
CA SER A 158 -14.59 -26.95 2.50
C SER A 158 -15.02 -26.54 1.08
N ASN A 159 -15.50 -27.54 0.34
CA ASN A 159 -15.65 -27.65 -1.11
C ASN A 159 -16.72 -26.75 -1.76
N ASN A 160 -16.50 -25.43 -1.79
CA ASN A 160 -17.09 -24.61 -2.85
C ASN A 160 -15.97 -24.26 -3.81
N GLU A 161 -15.78 -25.11 -4.83
CA GLU A 161 -14.82 -24.83 -5.90
C GLU A 161 -15.18 -23.49 -6.54
N ARG A 162 -14.26 -22.54 -6.46
CA ARG A 162 -14.38 -21.22 -7.05
C ARG A 162 -13.43 -21.08 -8.20
N ASN A 163 -13.80 -20.17 -9.10
CA ASN A 163 -12.96 -19.75 -10.20
C ASN A 163 -11.59 -19.26 -9.66
N SER A 164 -10.51 -19.92 -10.09
CA SER A 164 -9.15 -19.62 -9.64
C SER A 164 -8.53 -18.38 -10.32
N ILE A 165 -9.23 -17.74 -11.26
CA ILE A 165 -8.74 -16.56 -12.00
C ILE A 165 -8.41 -15.40 -11.06
N TYR A 166 -9.25 -15.14 -10.05
CA TYR A 166 -9.00 -14.04 -9.11
C TYR A 166 -7.75 -14.33 -8.27
N THR A 167 -7.68 -15.52 -7.68
CA THR A 167 -6.53 -15.95 -6.88
C THR A 167 -5.23 -15.95 -7.68
N THR A 168 -5.21 -16.51 -8.89
CA THR A 168 -4.00 -16.59 -9.72
C THR A 168 -3.49 -15.21 -10.14
N ARG A 169 -4.39 -14.24 -10.39
CA ARG A 169 -4.02 -12.83 -10.65
C ARG A 169 -3.42 -12.16 -9.41
N LEU A 170 -3.94 -12.44 -8.22
CA LEU A 170 -3.32 -11.98 -6.96
C LEU A 170 -1.91 -12.53 -6.81
N LEU A 171 -1.75 -13.84 -6.94
CA LEU A 171 -0.44 -14.50 -6.80
C LEU A 171 0.58 -13.94 -7.81
N ALA A 172 0.17 -13.65 -9.05
CA ALA A 172 1.04 -13.04 -10.05
C ALA A 172 1.50 -11.62 -9.65
N GLY A 173 0.62 -10.81 -9.05
CA GLY A 173 0.99 -9.50 -8.53
C GLY A 173 1.98 -9.60 -7.37
N MET A 174 1.73 -10.52 -6.43
CA MET A 174 2.63 -10.78 -5.30
C MET A 174 4.00 -11.27 -5.79
N GLU A 175 4.04 -12.10 -6.84
CA GLU A 175 5.29 -12.57 -7.42
C GLU A 175 6.12 -11.42 -7.98
N LYS A 176 5.49 -10.47 -8.69
CA LYS A 176 6.17 -9.26 -9.19
C LYS A 176 6.75 -8.43 -8.04
N PHE A 177 6.00 -8.27 -6.95
CA PHE A 177 6.47 -7.53 -5.78
C PHE A 177 7.71 -8.15 -5.13
N PHE A 178 7.68 -9.46 -4.83
CA PHE A 178 8.81 -10.14 -4.18
C PHE A 178 9.99 -10.39 -5.13
N SER A 179 9.76 -10.34 -6.45
CA SER A 179 10.83 -10.41 -7.45
C SER A 179 11.50 -9.06 -7.70
N ALA A 180 10.95 -7.96 -7.19
CA ALA A 180 11.58 -6.65 -7.32
C ALA A 180 12.88 -6.61 -6.51
N LYS A 181 13.98 -6.28 -7.19
CA LYS A 181 15.34 -6.30 -6.62
C LYS A 181 15.45 -5.51 -5.31
N ASP A 182 14.77 -4.37 -5.24
CA ASP A 182 14.87 -3.45 -4.11
C ASP A 182 13.88 -3.79 -2.96
N ASN A 183 13.14 -4.91 -3.04
CA ASN A 183 12.20 -5.38 -2.00
C ASN A 183 12.77 -6.46 -1.06
N CYS A 184 14.10 -6.49 -0.91
CA CYS A 184 14.75 -7.46 -0.03
C CYS A 184 14.34 -7.34 1.43
N ASP A 185 14.06 -6.13 1.92
CA ASP A 185 13.65 -5.83 3.28
C ASP A 185 12.15 -6.10 3.56
N GLU A 186 11.37 -6.38 2.52
CA GLU A 186 9.92 -6.57 2.64
C GLU A 186 9.57 -8.03 2.96
N ASN A 187 8.98 -8.28 4.12
CA ASN A 187 8.71 -9.64 4.62
C ASN A 187 7.25 -10.05 4.51
N PHE A 188 6.35 -9.16 4.12
CA PHE A 188 4.95 -9.48 3.94
C PHE A 188 4.31 -8.58 2.89
N LEU A 189 3.24 -9.07 2.29
CA LEU A 189 2.42 -8.34 1.34
C LEU A 189 0.99 -8.90 1.40
N PHE A 190 0.02 -8.05 1.16
CA PHE A 190 -1.36 -8.44 0.98
C PHE A 190 -1.83 -8.08 -0.43
N ALA A 191 -2.90 -8.74 -0.86
CA ALA A 191 -3.50 -8.49 -2.16
C ALA A 191 -5.01 -8.69 -2.09
N TYR A 192 -5.76 -7.93 -2.88
CA TYR A 192 -7.23 -7.98 -2.91
C TYR A 192 -7.74 -7.94 -4.36
N TYR A 193 -8.70 -8.80 -4.69
CA TYR A 193 -9.38 -8.77 -5.98
C TYR A 193 -10.74 -9.47 -5.92
N GLN A 194 -11.83 -8.75 -6.23
CA GLN A 194 -13.18 -9.33 -6.36
C GLN A 194 -13.60 -10.18 -5.16
N GLY A 195 -13.46 -9.65 -3.94
CA GLY A 195 -13.77 -10.36 -2.70
C GLY A 195 -12.78 -11.47 -2.33
N THR A 196 -11.71 -11.68 -3.11
CA THR A 196 -10.60 -12.56 -2.74
C THR A 196 -9.49 -11.75 -2.11
N VAL A 197 -9.01 -12.21 -0.97
CA VAL A 197 -7.87 -11.64 -0.24
C VAL A 197 -6.75 -12.67 -0.20
N ALA A 198 -5.52 -12.22 -0.36
CA ALA A 198 -4.33 -13.01 -0.10
C ALA A 198 -3.36 -12.25 0.81
N GLY A 199 -2.64 -12.98 1.66
CA GLY A 199 -1.56 -12.48 2.49
C GLY A 199 -0.38 -13.43 2.42
N LEU A 200 0.82 -12.89 2.28
CA LEU A 200 2.08 -13.63 2.25
C LEU A 200 2.98 -13.13 3.36
N TYR A 201 3.66 -14.05 4.03
CA TYR A 201 4.78 -13.77 4.92
C TYR A 201 6.00 -14.61 4.50
N ILE A 202 7.17 -13.98 4.51
CA ILE A 202 8.46 -14.62 4.34
C ILE A 202 9.40 -14.14 5.44
N GLY A 203 9.92 -15.08 6.23
CA GLY A 203 10.87 -14.78 7.29
C GLY A 203 12.21 -14.25 6.71
N PRO A 204 12.89 -13.31 7.41
CA PRO A 204 14.13 -12.69 6.93
C PRO A 204 15.31 -13.65 6.70
N GLY A 205 15.26 -14.87 7.25
CA GLY A 205 16.26 -15.92 7.01
C GLY A 205 16.02 -16.74 5.74
N LEU A 206 14.92 -16.48 5.02
CA LEU A 206 14.60 -17.13 3.74
C LEU A 206 14.90 -16.17 2.58
N GLY A 207 15.51 -16.69 1.52
CA GLY A 207 15.75 -15.92 0.31
C GLY A 207 14.46 -15.59 -0.42
N LYS A 208 14.37 -14.40 -1.04
CA LYS A 208 13.20 -14.01 -1.85
C LYS A 208 12.83 -14.99 -2.98
N PRO A 209 13.75 -15.76 -3.59
CA PRO A 209 13.37 -16.84 -4.51
C PRO A 209 12.37 -17.85 -3.92
N THR A 210 12.33 -18.05 -2.59
CA THR A 210 11.32 -18.89 -1.92
C THR A 210 9.90 -18.37 -2.13
N ALA A 211 9.68 -17.05 -2.09
CA ALA A 211 8.36 -16.49 -2.35
C ALA A 211 7.94 -16.74 -3.80
N LYS A 212 8.85 -16.52 -4.76
CA LYS A 212 8.60 -16.77 -6.18
C LYS A 212 8.26 -18.24 -6.46
N SER A 213 9.06 -19.18 -5.95
CA SER A 213 8.84 -20.61 -6.17
C SER A 213 7.52 -21.09 -5.56
N ALA A 214 7.21 -20.67 -4.33
CA ALA A 214 5.97 -21.03 -3.66
C ALA A 214 4.72 -20.44 -4.31
N LEU A 215 4.76 -19.17 -4.74
CA LEU A 215 3.66 -18.52 -5.47
C LEU A 215 3.38 -19.23 -6.80
N SER A 216 4.43 -19.59 -7.53
CA SER A 216 4.33 -20.33 -8.80
C SER A 216 3.76 -21.75 -8.62
N ALA A 217 4.25 -22.47 -7.61
CA ALA A 217 3.75 -23.81 -7.26
C ALA A 217 2.28 -23.77 -6.87
N LEU A 218 1.88 -22.82 -6.03
CA LEU A 218 0.49 -22.64 -5.62
C LEU A 218 -0.41 -22.22 -6.78
N SER A 219 0.03 -21.28 -7.63
CA SER A 219 -0.71 -20.87 -8.82
C SER A 219 -0.97 -22.06 -9.76
N SER A 220 0.05 -22.91 -9.98
CA SER A 220 -0.08 -24.13 -10.78
C SER A 220 -1.04 -25.14 -10.15
N HIS A 221 -0.99 -25.30 -8.82
CA HIS A 221 -1.92 -26.16 -8.09
C HIS A 221 -3.37 -25.68 -8.24
N LEU A 222 -3.64 -24.39 -8.05
CA LEU A 222 -4.99 -23.83 -8.13
C LEU A 222 -5.56 -23.80 -9.55
N ARG A 223 -4.71 -23.72 -10.58
CA ARG A 223 -5.13 -23.87 -11.99
C ARG A 223 -5.59 -25.28 -12.33
N THR A 224 -5.05 -26.29 -11.64
CA THR A 224 -5.36 -27.70 -11.91
C THR A 224 -6.47 -28.25 -11.02
N ARG A 225 -6.59 -27.75 -9.79
CA ARG A 225 -7.51 -28.26 -8.76
C ARG A 225 -8.67 -27.31 -8.41
N GLY A 226 -8.68 -26.10 -8.97
CA GLY A 226 -9.59 -25.03 -8.58
C GLY A 226 -9.14 -24.29 -7.31
N ALA A 227 -9.78 -23.17 -7.01
CA ALA A 227 -9.63 -22.47 -5.73
C ALA A 227 -10.75 -22.90 -4.77
N VAL A 228 -10.47 -22.94 -3.46
CA VAL A 228 -11.50 -23.16 -2.43
C VAL A 228 -11.68 -21.91 -1.58
N SER A 229 -12.67 -21.93 -0.69
CA SER A 229 -12.97 -20.82 0.20
C SER A 229 -11.74 -20.26 0.91
N ASN A 230 -11.00 -21.11 1.62
CA ASN A 230 -9.84 -20.74 2.42
C ASN A 230 -8.67 -21.66 2.10
N THR A 231 -7.52 -21.12 1.73
CA THR A 231 -6.31 -21.88 1.41
C THR A 231 -5.14 -21.34 2.21
N VAL A 232 -4.43 -22.22 2.92
CA VAL A 232 -3.20 -21.88 3.63
C VAL A 232 -2.07 -22.79 3.16
N VAL A 233 -1.00 -22.20 2.66
CA VAL A 233 0.25 -22.87 2.33
C VAL A 233 1.32 -22.35 3.27
N GLN A 234 2.03 -23.22 3.99
CA GLN A 234 3.05 -22.75 4.92
C GLN A 234 4.21 -23.72 5.13
N LEU A 235 5.38 -23.14 5.38
CA LEU A 235 6.55 -23.78 5.99
C LEU A 235 6.66 -23.25 7.42
N CYS A 236 6.22 -24.05 8.39
CA CYS A 236 6.24 -23.68 9.80
C CYS A 236 6.25 -24.93 10.70
N GLY A 237 6.49 -24.71 11.99
CA GLY A 237 6.52 -25.76 13.01
C GLY A 237 7.91 -26.36 13.17
N ASP A 238 8.01 -27.48 13.89
CA ASP A 238 9.28 -28.20 14.12
C ASP A 238 10.37 -27.33 14.78
N GLY A 239 9.96 -26.42 15.67
CA GLY A 239 10.89 -25.50 16.34
C GLY A 239 11.41 -24.36 15.45
N ARG A 240 10.91 -24.20 14.21
CA ARG A 240 11.25 -23.06 13.35
C ARG A 240 10.86 -21.74 14.01
N LYS A 241 11.81 -20.81 14.03
CA LYS A 241 11.61 -19.41 14.47
C LYS A 241 11.02 -18.57 13.33
N SER A 242 10.51 -17.38 13.64
CA SER A 242 9.84 -16.48 12.68
C SER A 242 10.71 -16.09 11.48
N ASP A 243 12.04 -16.14 11.62
CA ASP A 243 13.00 -15.91 10.54
C ASP A 243 13.01 -17.01 9.47
N ARG A 244 12.50 -18.21 9.79
CA ARG A 244 12.42 -19.37 8.89
C ARG A 244 10.99 -19.83 8.61
N VAL A 245 10.01 -18.99 8.92
CA VAL A 245 8.60 -19.24 8.59
C VAL A 245 8.30 -18.66 7.21
N PHE A 246 7.54 -19.41 6.42
CA PHE A 246 6.94 -18.95 5.17
C PHE A 246 5.45 -19.29 5.19
N GLY A 247 4.61 -18.40 4.66
CA GLY A 247 3.18 -18.63 4.62
C GLY A 247 2.47 -17.83 3.54
N ILE A 248 1.45 -18.43 2.93
CA ILE A 248 0.46 -17.79 2.05
C ILE A 248 -0.91 -18.17 2.59
N SER A 249 -1.75 -17.18 2.89
CA SER A 249 -3.14 -17.35 3.29
C SER A 249 -4.02 -16.69 2.24
N ILE A 250 -5.03 -17.40 1.76
CA ILE A 250 -6.02 -16.93 0.78
C ILE A 250 -7.40 -17.15 1.36
N ASP A 251 -8.23 -16.11 1.30
CA ASP A 251 -9.62 -16.13 1.68
C ASP A 251 -10.45 -15.57 0.52
N THR A 252 -11.39 -16.35 0.00
CA THR A 252 -12.27 -15.93 -1.12
C THR A 252 -13.61 -15.36 -0.64
N THR A 253 -13.81 -15.26 0.67
CA THR A 253 -15.00 -14.65 1.29
C THR A 253 -14.82 -13.16 1.58
N GLY A 254 -13.57 -12.68 1.56
CA GLY A 254 -13.22 -11.27 1.73
C GLY A 254 -12.71 -10.94 3.12
N ASP A 255 -12.44 -11.95 3.98
CA ASP A 255 -12.02 -11.74 5.36
C ASP A 255 -10.54 -11.32 5.45
N LEU A 256 -10.27 -10.04 5.19
CA LEU A 256 -8.93 -9.46 5.31
C LEU A 256 -8.41 -9.51 6.74
N THR A 257 -9.27 -9.39 7.74
CA THR A 257 -8.89 -9.46 9.15
C THR A 257 -8.33 -10.84 9.50
N ALA A 258 -8.97 -11.92 9.08
CA ALA A 258 -8.47 -13.28 9.31
C ALA A 258 -7.13 -13.52 8.60
N VAL A 259 -6.97 -13.02 7.38
CA VAL A 259 -5.71 -13.10 6.63
C VAL A 259 -4.60 -12.31 7.32
N GLN A 260 -4.88 -11.07 7.78
CA GLN A 260 -3.93 -10.24 8.53
C GLN A 260 -3.49 -10.92 9.82
N LYS A 261 -4.43 -11.47 10.60
CA LYS A 261 -4.12 -12.22 11.84
C LYS A 261 -3.20 -13.40 11.56
N THR A 262 -3.45 -14.16 10.49
CA THR A 262 -2.61 -15.29 10.10
C THR A 262 -1.18 -14.85 9.78
N VAL A 263 -1.02 -13.76 9.01
CA VAL A 263 0.29 -13.16 8.69
C VAL A 263 0.99 -12.64 9.96
N SER A 264 0.24 -12.02 10.88
CA SER A 264 0.74 -11.54 12.17
C SER A 264 1.30 -12.69 13.02
N GLU A 265 0.61 -13.83 13.08
CA GLU A 265 1.07 -15.00 13.84
C GLU A 265 2.36 -15.61 13.26
N TRP A 266 2.49 -15.67 11.92
CA TRP A 266 3.74 -16.06 11.28
C TRP A 266 4.89 -15.12 11.63
N SER A 267 4.65 -13.81 11.66
CA SER A 267 5.67 -12.80 12.00
C SER A 267 6.22 -12.95 13.43
N LYS A 268 5.40 -13.45 14.35
CA LYS A 268 5.80 -13.72 15.74
C LYS A 268 6.44 -15.10 15.91
N GLY A 269 6.36 -15.97 14.90
CA GLY A 269 6.71 -17.39 15.03
C GLY A 269 5.72 -18.15 15.92
N CYS A 270 4.59 -17.52 16.26
CA CYS A 270 3.58 -18.05 17.17
C CYS A 270 2.62 -18.95 16.40
N ARG A 271 2.98 -20.24 16.32
CA ARG A 271 2.16 -21.35 15.79
C ARG A 271 1.84 -21.32 14.30
N CYS A 272 2.07 -22.47 13.68
CA CYS A 272 1.42 -22.84 12.43
C CYS A 272 -0.10 -22.70 12.52
N TYR A 273 -0.74 -22.31 11.42
CA TYR A 273 -2.15 -22.58 11.23
C TYR A 273 -2.43 -24.06 11.50
N ARG A 274 -3.31 -24.39 12.44
CA ARG A 274 -3.62 -25.78 12.82
C ARG A 274 -5.03 -26.13 12.33
N SER A 275 -5.16 -26.47 11.05
CA SER A 275 -6.30 -27.24 10.57
C SER A 275 -5.83 -28.57 9.97
N HIS A 276 -6.75 -29.50 9.77
CA HIS A 276 -6.46 -30.84 9.25
C HIS A 276 -5.75 -30.72 7.89
N TRP A 277 -4.44 -30.99 7.86
CA TRP A 277 -3.62 -30.94 6.64
C TRP A 277 -4.16 -31.94 5.62
N ARG A 278 -4.50 -31.46 4.43
CA ARG A 278 -5.05 -32.31 3.37
C ARG A 278 -3.99 -32.79 2.39
N SER A 279 -2.87 -32.07 2.26
CA SER A 279 -1.80 -32.39 1.30
C SER A 279 -0.51 -31.58 1.53
N SER A 280 0.50 -31.81 0.69
CA SER A 280 1.71 -30.99 0.57
C SER A 280 1.95 -30.63 -0.90
N ILE A 281 2.56 -29.47 -1.14
CA ILE A 281 2.99 -29.01 -2.47
C ILE A 281 4.47 -28.65 -2.48
#